data_AF-A0AAW2PG65-F1
#
_entry.id   AF-A0AAW2PG65-F1
#
_cell.length_a   1.000
_cell.length_b   1.000
_cell.length_c   1.000
_cell.angle_alpha   90.00
_cell.angle_beta   90.00
_cell.angle_gamma   90.00
#
_symmetry.space_group_name_H-M   'P 1'
#
loop_
_entity.id
_entity.type
_entity.pdbx_description
1 polymer ?
#
loop_
_entity_poly.entity_id
_entity_poly.type
_entity_poly.pdbx_seq_one_letter_code
_entity_poly.pdbx_strand_id
1 'polypeptide(L)'
;MLKELNDQFLPCNTSWVARESLRNLRHTGTVREVVKEFNSLMLDVRDMSEEDKLFNFIIGLKPRAQTELRRPSSVRSLRRRRKLRK
;
A
#
# COMPACT_ATOMS: atom_id res chain seq x y z
N MET A 1 0.93 -34.32 10.15
CA MET A 1 0.92 -33.79 8.77
C MET A 1 0.30 -32.40 8.64
N LEU A 2 -1.03 -32.21 8.66
CA LEU A 2 -1.62 -30.87 8.45
C LEU A 2 -1.22 -29.84 9.53
N LYS A 3 -1.09 -30.28 10.78
CA LYS A 3 -0.64 -29.43 11.89
C LYS A 3 0.82 -29.00 11.75
N GLU A 4 1.72 -29.93 11.40
CA GLU A 4 3.14 -29.65 11.16
C GLU A 4 3.37 -28.75 9.95
N LEU A 5 2.60 -28.95 8.88
CA LEU A 5 2.65 -28.09 7.70
C LEU A 5 2.19 -26.67 8.04
N ASN A 6 1.11 -26.54 8.81
CA ASN A 6 0.65 -25.26 9.30
C ASN A 6 1.70 -24.59 10.21
N ASP A 7 2.25 -25.28 11.19
CA ASP A 7 3.23 -24.68 12.11
C ASP A 7 4.52 -24.21 11.39
N GLN A 8 4.95 -24.94 10.35
CA GLN A 8 6.13 -24.57 9.57
C GLN A 8 5.86 -23.44 8.56
N PHE A 9 4.69 -23.43 7.93
CA PHE A 9 4.41 -22.54 6.80
C PHE A 9 3.39 -21.43 7.10
N LEU A 10 2.73 -21.38 8.25
CA LEU A 10 1.76 -20.32 8.58
C LEU A 10 2.35 -18.91 8.39
N PRO A 11 3.51 -18.57 9.01
CA PRO A 11 4.06 -17.22 8.88
C PRO A 11 4.49 -16.89 7.45
N CYS A 12 5.01 -17.88 6.73
CA CYS A 12 5.41 -17.75 5.32
C CYS A 12 4.20 -17.59 4.40
N ASN A 13 3.13 -18.34 4.65
CA ASN A 13 1.90 -18.29 3.88
C ASN A 13 1.15 -16.97 4.09
N THR A 14 1.09 -16.46 5.33
CA THR A 14 0.48 -15.15 5.62
C THR A 14 1.19 -14.01 4.88
N SER A 15 2.53 -13.98 4.92
CA SER A 15 3.31 -12.97 4.19
C SER A 15 3.17 -13.12 2.66
N TRP A 16 3.09 -14.35 2.14
CA TRP A 16 2.85 -14.61 0.73
C TRP A 16 1.47 -14.12 0.27
N VAL A 17 0.40 -14.43 1.01
CA VAL A 17 -0.97 -13.97 0.73
C VAL A 17 -1.05 -12.44 0.79
N ALA A 18 -0.37 -11.81 1.75
CA ALA A 18 -0.33 -10.36 1.87
C ALA A 18 0.38 -9.71 0.67
N ARG A 19 1.48 -10.30 0.17
CA ARG A 19 2.18 -9.85 -1.04
C ARG A 19 1.31 -9.98 -2.29
N GLU A 20 0.60 -11.10 -2.43
CA GLU A 20 -0.35 -11.29 -3.54
C GLU A 20 -1.47 -10.26 -3.49
N SER A 21 -2.00 -9.99 -2.29
CA SER A 21 -3.04 -8.97 -2.08
C SER A 21 -2.53 -7.56 -2.40
N LEU A 22 -1.29 -7.22 -2.04
CA LEU A 22 -0.67 -5.93 -2.40
C LEU A 22 -0.56 -5.76 -3.91
N ARG A 23 -0.18 -6.81 -4.64
CA ARG A 23 -0.11 -6.78 -6.12
C ARG A 23 -1.48 -6.51 -6.76
N ASN A 24 -2.54 -6.99 -6.13
CA ASN A 24 -3.92 -6.85 -6.60
C ASN A 24 -4.64 -5.63 -6.01
N LEU A 25 -4.00 -4.87 -5.11
CA LEU A 25 -4.59 -3.71 -4.48
C LEU A 25 -4.90 -2.65 -5.54
N ARG A 26 -6.17 -2.32 -5.67
CA ARG A 26 -6.68 -1.36 -6.65
C ARG A 26 -7.49 -0.29 -5.96
N HIS A 27 -7.26 0.96 -6.34
CA HIS A 27 -8.05 2.10 -5.90
C HIS A 27 -9.43 2.07 -6.55
N THR A 28 -10.36 1.38 -5.90
CA THR A 28 -11.77 1.27 -6.30
C THR A 28 -12.62 2.38 -5.67
N GLY A 29 -12.40 2.65 -4.38
CA GLY A 29 -13.11 3.68 -3.59
C GLY A 29 -12.35 5.00 -3.42
N THR A 30 -12.18 5.42 -2.17
CA THR A 30 -11.43 6.62 -1.77
C THR A 30 -9.97 6.30 -1.49
N VAL A 31 -9.09 7.30 -1.59
CA VAL A 31 -7.67 7.15 -1.22
C VAL A 31 -7.51 6.68 0.23
N ARG A 32 -8.40 7.09 1.13
CA ARG A 32 -8.35 6.72 2.55
C ARG A 32 -8.57 5.22 2.75
N GLU A 33 -9.48 4.62 2.00
CA GLU A 33 -9.74 3.17 2.04
C GLU A 33 -8.53 2.40 1.52
N VAL A 34 -7.95 2.83 0.40
CA VAL A 34 -6.75 2.22 -0.16
C VAL A 34 -5.56 2.30 0.81
N VAL A 35 -5.36 3.44 1.46
CA VAL A 35 -4.31 3.61 2.49
C VAL A 35 -4.57 2.68 3.68
N LYS A 36 -5.83 2.50 4.09
CA LYS A 36 -6.19 1.61 5.19
C LYS A 36 -5.88 0.15 4.84
N GLU A 37 -6.28 -0.30 3.66
CA GLU A 37 -6.02 -1.66 3.17
C GLU A 37 -4.51 -1.90 2.99
N PHE A 38 -3.80 -0.97 2.37
CA PHE A 38 -2.35 -1.02 2.22
C PHE A 38 -1.65 -1.18 3.57
N ASN A 39 -1.98 -0.33 4.55
CA ASN A 39 -1.38 -0.39 5.89
C ASN A 39 -1.68 -1.71 6.61
N SER A 40 -2.88 -2.29 6.41
CA SER A 40 -3.21 -3.59 6.96
C SER A 40 -2.31 -4.69 6.40
N LEU A 41 -2.11 -4.72 5.08
CA LEU A 41 -1.25 -5.71 4.41
C LEU A 41 0.23 -5.56 4.80
N MET A 42 0.66 -4.33 5.08
CA MET A 42 2.04 -4.06 5.50
C MET A 42 2.41 -4.63 6.87
N LEU A 43 1.44 -4.95 7.73
CA LEU A 43 1.69 -5.60 9.02
C LEU A 43 2.22 -7.03 8.85
N ASP A 44 1.80 -7.68 7.76
CA ASP A 44 2.13 -9.07 7.42
C ASP A 44 3.38 -9.18 6.54
N VAL A 45 3.82 -8.09 5.89
CA VAL A 45 5.02 -8.05 5.04
C VAL A 45 6.08 -7.12 5.63
N ARG A 46 6.79 -7.60 6.65
CA ARG A 46 7.75 -6.81 7.44
C ARG A 46 9.09 -6.55 6.75
N ASP A 47 9.46 -7.34 5.76
CA ASP A 47 10.77 -7.31 5.08
C ASP A 47 10.76 -6.49 3.77
N MET A 48 9.66 -5.81 3.45
CA MET A 48 9.57 -4.95 2.27
C MET A 48 10.29 -3.60 2.50
N SER A 49 11.07 -3.16 1.50
CA SER A 49 11.77 -1.88 1.55
C SER A 49 10.79 -0.68 1.43
N GLU A 50 11.19 0.50 1.90
CA GLU A 50 10.36 1.71 1.73
C GLU A 50 10.13 2.07 0.25
N GLU A 51 11.11 1.78 -0.61
CA GLU A 51 11.00 1.98 -2.06
C GLU A 51 9.95 1.06 -2.67
N ASP A 52 9.96 -0.22 -2.31
CA ASP A 52 8.96 -1.20 -2.76
C ASP A 52 7.56 -0.87 -2.23
N LYS A 53 7.45 -0.40 -0.98
CA LYS A 53 6.18 0.07 -0.41
C LYS A 53 5.61 1.21 -1.25
N LEU A 54 6.43 2.21 -1.54
CA LEU A 54 6.02 3.35 -2.35
C LEU A 54 5.62 2.92 -3.77
N PHE A 55 6.39 2.03 -4.38
CA PHE A 55 6.13 1.51 -5.72
C PHE A 55 4.78 0.79 -5.81
N ASN A 56 4.54 -0.17 -4.90
CA ASN A 56 3.28 -0.92 -4.86
C ASN A 56 2.09 0.00 -4.58
N PHE A 57 2.23 0.96 -3.66
CA PHE A 57 1.18 1.92 -3.39
C PHE A 57 0.85 2.78 -4.61
N ILE A 58 1.86 3.30 -5.33
CA ILE A 58 1.63 4.14 -6.51
C ILE A 58 0.95 3.35 -7.63
N ILE A 59 1.38 2.12 -7.90
CA ILE A 59 0.77 1.31 -8.99
C ILE A 59 -0.69 0.96 -8.69
N GLY A 60 -1.05 0.73 -7.42
CA GLY A 60 -2.41 0.45 -7.01
C GLY A 60 -3.39 1.62 -7.15
N LEU A 61 -2.90 2.86 -7.34
CA LEU A 61 -3.75 4.05 -7.43
C LEU A 61 -4.34 4.30 -8.82
N LYS A 62 -5.47 5.01 -8.90
CA LYS A 62 -6.02 5.51 -10.18
C LYS A 62 -5.00 6.44 -10.88
N PRO A 63 -4.95 6.47 -12.23
CA PRO A 63 -3.95 7.26 -12.99
C PRO A 63 -3.83 8.73 -12.58
N ARG A 64 -4.96 9.36 -12.23
CA ARG A 64 -4.98 10.74 -11.74
C ARG A 64 -4.18 10.93 -10.46
N ALA A 65 -4.34 10.03 -9.48
CA ALA A 65 -3.59 10.07 -8.23
C ALA A 65 -2.12 9.69 -8.41
N GLN A 66 -1.82 8.75 -9.31
CA GLN A 66 -0.43 8.42 -9.67
C GLN A 66 0.30 9.65 -10.22
N THR A 67 -0.35 10.39 -11.13
CA THR A 67 0.21 11.59 -11.75
C THR A 67 0.46 12.69 -10.71
N GLU A 68 -0.43 12.83 -9.72
CA GLU A 68 -0.22 13.76 -8.61
C GLU A 68 0.98 13.35 -7.75
N LEU A 69 1.13 12.08 -7.40
CA LEU A 69 2.22 11.60 -6.53
C LEU A 69 3.59 11.57 -7.23
N ARG A 70 3.62 11.31 -8.54
CA ARG A 70 4.87 11.28 -9.33
C ARG A 70 5.39 12.68 -9.67
N ARG A 71 4.59 13.74 -9.46
CA ARG A 71 5.04 15.12 -9.68
C ARG A 71 5.92 15.58 -8.50
N PRO A 72 7.19 15.98 -8.74
CA PRO A 72 8.09 16.49 -7.70
C PRO A 72 7.55 17.73 -6.94
N SER A 73 6.55 18.41 -7.52
CA SER A 73 5.91 19.60 -6.97
C SER A 73 4.79 19.33 -5.95
N SER A 74 4.32 18.09 -5.79
CA SER A 74 3.14 17.75 -4.96
C SER A 74 3.38 17.76 -3.45
N VAL A 75 4.62 17.55 -3.00
CA VAL A 75 5.01 17.76 -1.59
C VAL A 75 4.74 19.22 -1.17
N ARG A 76 4.82 20.16 -2.12
CA ARG A 76 4.57 21.60 -1.90
C ARG A 76 3.08 21.96 -2.05
N SER A 77 2.32 21.22 -2.86
CA SER A 77 0.90 21.46 -3.16
C SER A 77 -0.05 21.07 -2.02
N LEU A 78 0.25 19.98 -1.29
CA LEU A 78 -0.51 19.58 -0.09
C LEU A 78 -0.44 20.66 1.01
N ARG A 79 0.68 21.39 1.08
CA ARG A 79 0.89 22.49 2.03
C ARG A 79 0.07 23.75 1.67
N ARG A 80 -0.31 23.93 0.40
CA ARG A 80 -1.10 25.08 -0.06
C ARG A 80 -2.61 24.90 0.17
N ARG A 81 -3.13 23.67 0.18
CA ARG A 81 -4.56 23.42 0.45
C ARG A 81 -4.98 23.68 1.90
N ARG A 82 -4.06 23.65 2.87
CA ARG A 82 -4.34 24.06 4.27
C ARG A 82 -4.43 25.59 4.46
N LYS A 83 -4.01 26.40 3.49
CA LYS A 83 -4.07 27.87 3.56
C LYS A 83 -5.30 28.51 2.90
N LEU A 84 -6.05 27.77 2.09
CA LEU A 84 -7.29 28.28 1.45
C LEU A 84 -8.57 27.98 2.24
N ARG A 85 -8.45 27.41 3.45
CA ARG A 85 -9.55 27.06 4.36
C ARG A 85 -9.47 27.80 5.71
N LYS A 86 -8.80 28.96 5.73
CA LYS A 86 -8.91 29.93 6.83
C LYS A 86 -9.50 31.21 6.28
#